data_AF-A0A8B9MGR1-F1
#
_entry.id   AF-A0A8B9MGR1-F1
#
_cell.length_a   1.000
_cell.length_b   1.000
_cell.length_c   1.000
_cell.angle_alpha   90.00
_cell.angle_beta   90.00
_cell.angle_gamma   90.00
#
_symmetry.space_group_name_H-M   'P 1'
#
loop_
_entity.id
_entity.type
_entity.pdbx_description
1 polymer ?
#
loop_
_entity_poly.entity_id
_entity_poly.type
_entity_poly.pdbx_seq_one_letter_code
_entity_poly.pdbx_strand_id
1 'polypeptide(L)' 'MKRAAPRSTLRRIIKTHKPQLRLATNADLLVHLNFLLFLHRLAEEARTNAFENKSKIIKSEHTVAAAKVILKKSRG' A
#
# COMPACT_ATOMS: atom_id res chain seq x y z
N MET A 1 -9.88 -7.50 12.86
CA MET A 1 -9.57 -6.43 11.88
C MET A 1 -10.82 -6.11 11.08
N LYS A 2 -11.17 -4.83 10.91
CA LYS A 2 -12.24 -4.43 9.98
C LYS A 2 -11.78 -4.78 8.55
N ARG A 3 -12.55 -5.63 7.85
CA ARG A 3 -12.21 -6.13 6.49
C ARG A 3 -12.95 -5.39 5.36
N ALA A 4 -13.85 -4.48 5.70
CA ALA A 4 -14.63 -3.73 4.72
C ALA A 4 -13.75 -2.71 3.97
N ALA A 5 -13.80 -2.73 2.64
CA ALA A 5 -13.07 -1.80 1.79
C ALA A 5 -13.69 -0.38 1.88
N PRO A 6 -12.89 0.69 2.08
CA PRO A 6 -13.38 2.06 2.11
C PRO A 6 -13.61 2.61 0.70
N ARG A 7 -14.66 2.12 0.02
CA ARG A 7 -14.94 2.37 -1.42
C ARG A 7 -15.04 3.85 -1.79
N SER A 8 -15.78 4.65 -1.01
CA SER A 8 -15.96 6.09 -1.26
C SER A 8 -14.64 6.86 -1.15
N THR A 9 -13.84 6.55 -0.13
CA THR A 9 -12.52 7.13 0.08
C THR A 9 -11.56 6.79 -1.06
N LEU A 10 -11.52 5.53 -1.50
CA LEU A 10 -10.66 5.10 -2.62
C LEU A 10 -11.01 5.86 -3.90
N ARG A 11 -12.30 5.94 -4.25
CA ARG A 11 -12.76 6.68 -5.43
C ARG A 11 -12.40 8.16 -5.33
N ARG A 12 -12.54 8.78 -4.15
CA ARG A 12 -12.17 10.17 -3.90
C ARG A 12 -10.67 10.41 -4.12
N ILE A 13 -9.80 9.59 -3.53
CA ILE A 13 -8.33 9.71 -3.68
C ILE A 13 -7.94 9.61 -5.16
N ILE A 14 -8.47 8.63 -5.88
CA ILE A 14 -8.16 8.45 -7.31
C ILE A 14 -8.62 9.68 -8.12
N LYS A 15 -9.80 10.23 -7.81
CA LYS A 15 -10.31 11.43 -8.49
C LYS A 15 -9.50 12.69 -8.19
N THR A 16 -8.97 12.84 -6.98
CA THR A 16 -8.06 13.93 -6.62
C THR A 16 -6.79 13.91 -7.47
N HIS A 17 -6.21 12.73 -7.72
CA HIS A 17 -5.00 12.61 -8.53
C HIS A 17 -5.26 12.60 -10.05
N LYS A 18 -6.41 12.10 -10.48
CA LYS A 18 -6.82 12.02 -11.89
C LYS A 18 -8.30 12.42 -12.05
N PRO A 19 -8.61 13.73 -12.11
CA PRO A 19 -10.00 14.23 -12.12
C PRO A 19 -10.83 13.75 -13.30
N GLN A 20 -10.22 13.43 -14.44
CA GLN A 20 -10.93 12.98 -15.64
C GLN A 20 -11.16 11.47 -15.68
N LEU A 21 -10.49 10.69 -14.81
CA LEU A 21 -10.61 9.23 -14.80
C LEU A 21 -11.99 8.80 -14.29
N ARG A 22 -12.61 7.85 -14.99
CA ARG A 22 -13.87 7.19 -14.59
C ARG A 22 -13.57 5.74 -14.24
N LEU A 23 -13.91 5.32 -13.03
CA LEU A 23 -13.75 3.94 -12.60
C LEU A 23 -15.02 3.16 -12.89
N ALA A 24 -14.88 2.04 -13.60
CA ALA A 24 -15.96 1.10 -13.81
C ALA A 24 -16.53 0.57 -12.48
N THR A 25 -17.71 -0.03 -12.55
CA THR A 25 -18.36 -0.67 -11.39
C THR A 25 -17.42 -1.72 -10.81
N ASN A 26 -17.27 -1.72 -9.48
CA ASN A 26 -16.42 -2.65 -8.71
C ASN A 26 -14.91 -2.63 -9.01
N ALA A 27 -14.42 -1.86 -9.99
CA ALA A 27 -12.98 -1.68 -10.23
C ALA A 27 -12.24 -1.13 -9.00
N ASP A 28 -12.94 -0.37 -8.15
CA ASP A 28 -12.43 0.12 -6.87
C ASP A 28 -12.02 -1.01 -5.89
N LEU A 29 -12.65 -2.19 -5.99
CA LEU A 29 -12.30 -3.35 -5.17
C LEU A 29 -10.98 -3.98 -5.63
N LEU A 30 -10.71 -4.00 -6.94
CA LEU A 30 -9.41 -4.46 -7.47
C LEU A 30 -8.29 -3.51 -7.07
N VAL A 31 -8.54 -2.20 -7.09
CA VAL A 31 -7.60 -1.21 -6.57
C VAL A 31 -7.36 -1.42 -5.07
N HIS A 32 -8.42 -1.71 -4.30
CA HIS A 32 -8.26 -2.03 -2.87
C HIS A 32 -7.44 -3.30 -2.64
N LEU A 33 -7.68 -4.37 -3.41
CA LEU A 33 -6.89 -5.59 -3.35
C LEU A 33 -5.42 -5.30 -3.66
N ASN A 34 -5.13 -4.55 -4.72
CA ASN A 34 -3.76 -4.17 -5.05
C ASN A 34 -3.10 -3.36 -3.91
N PHE A 35 -3.85 -2.46 -3.27
CA PHE A 35 -3.37 -1.73 -2.10
C PHE A 35 -3.10 -2.65 -0.89
N LEU A 36 -3.94 -3.65 -0.63
CA LEU A 36 -3.70 -4.65 0.42
C LEU A 36 -2.43 -5.47 0.14
N LEU A 37 -2.24 -5.90 -1.11
CA LEU A 37 -1.04 -6.62 -1.53
C LEU A 37 0.22 -5.73 -1.41
N PHE A 38 0.11 -4.45 -1.74
CA PHE A 38 1.17 -3.47 -1.52
C PHE A 38 1.55 -3.37 -0.03
N LEU A 39 0.57 -3.21 0.86
CA LEU A 39 0.82 -3.13 2.31
C LEU A 39 1.41 -4.43 2.87
N HIS A 40 0.97 -5.59 2.38
CA HIS A 40 1.54 -6.88 2.76
C HIS A 40 3.03 -6.94 2.40
N ARG A 41 3.38 -6.62 1.14
CA ARG A 41 4.79 -6.59 0.68
C ARG A 41 5.62 -5.59 1.48
N LEU A 42 5.05 -4.41 1.79
CA LEU A 42 5.70 -3.39 2.61
C LEU A 42 5.97 -3.88 4.03
N ALA A 43 5.01 -4.57 4.65
CA ALA A 43 5.15 -5.11 5.99
C ALA A 43 6.23 -6.20 6.07
N GLU A 44 6.27 -7.10 5.08
CA GLU A 44 7.32 -8.13 5.00
C GLU A 44 8.71 -7.52 4.82
N GLU A 45 8.87 -6.59 3.87
CA GLU A 45 10.16 -5.92 3.63
C GLU A 45 10.61 -5.09 4.85
N ALA A 46 9.70 -4.38 5.51
CA ALA A 46 10.03 -3.63 6.73
C ALA A 46 10.41 -4.55 7.90
N ARG A 47 9.81 -5.75 8.00
CA ARG A 47 10.17 -6.76 9.00
C ARG A 47 11.56 -7.33 8.73
N THR A 48 11.89 -7.64 7.48
CA THR A 48 13.23 -8.09 7.08
C THR A 48 14.28 -7.04 7.44
N ASN A 49 14.06 -5.77 7.09
CA ASN A 49 14.98 -4.68 7.43
C ASN A 49 15.18 -4.53 8.95
N ALA A 50 14.11 -4.67 9.74
CA ALA A 50 14.20 -4.62 11.19
C ALA A 50 15.02 -5.80 11.74
N PHE A 51 14.83 -7.00 11.20
CA PHE A 51 15.56 -8.20 11.58
C PHE A 51 17.05 -8.10 11.25
N GLU A 52 17.40 -7.64 10.05
CA GLU A 52 18.79 -7.41 9.64
C GLU A 52 19.51 -6.40 10.56
N ASN A 53 18.79 -5.36 10.99
CA ASN A 53 19.27 -4.38 11.96
C ASN A 53 19.24 -4.87 13.43
N LYS A 54 18.96 -6.16 13.67
CA LYS A 54 18.80 -6.77 15.01
C LYS A 54 17.79 -6.05 15.90
N SER A 55 16.79 -5.43 15.28
CA SER A 55 15.74 -4.67 15.96
C SER A 55 14.53 -5.54 16.23
N LYS A 56 14.05 -5.54 17.49
CA LYS A 56 12.84 -6.27 17.88
C LYS A 56 11.54 -5.56 17.46
N ILE A 57 11.63 -4.29 17.06
CA ILE A 57 10.47 -3.46 16.67
C ILE A 57 10.71 -2.84 15.29
N ILE A 58 9.63 -2.64 14.54
CA ILE A 58 9.69 -1.89 13.29
C ILE A 58 9.73 -0.40 13.61
N LYS A 59 10.81 0.28 13.22
CA LYS A 59 11.03 1.71 13.38
C LYS A 59 10.83 2.44 12.05
N SER A 60 10.83 3.76 12.08
CA SER A 60 10.63 4.60 10.90
C SER A 60 11.70 4.39 9.83
N GLU A 61 12.95 4.14 10.21
CA GLU A 61 14.03 3.88 9.25
C GLU A 61 13.76 2.62 8.40
N HIS A 62 13.21 1.56 9.02
CA HIS A 62 12.91 0.31 8.34
C HIS A 62 11.76 0.49 7.35
N THR A 63 10.73 1.24 7.72
CA THR A 63 9.57 1.50 6.86
C THR A 63 9.90 2.44 5.71
N VAL A 64 10.74 3.46 5.94
CA VAL A 64 11.20 4.37 4.87
C VAL A 64 12.05 3.61 3.84
N ALA A 65 12.97 2.76 4.29
CA ALA A 65 13.77 1.93 3.38
C ALA A 65 12.88 0.96 2.58
N ALA A 66 11.98 0.24 3.27
CA ALA A 66 11.05 -0.68 2.63
C ALA A 66 10.11 0.04 1.64
N ALA A 67 9.61 1.23 1.97
CA ALA A 67 8.73 2.01 1.11
C ALA A 67 9.39 2.34 -0.22
N LYS A 68 10.67 2.76 -0.21
CA LYS A 68 11.42 3.03 -1.45
C LYS A 68 11.48 1.82 -2.37
N VAL A 69 11.74 0.63 -1.80
CA VAL A 69 11.84 -0.63 -2.55
C VAL A 69 10.46 -1.06 -3.09
N ILE A 70 9.44 -1.11 -2.23
CA ILE A 70 8.13 -1.63 -2.61
C ILE A 70 7.39 -0.67 -3.55
N LEU A 71 7.51 0.65 -3.39
CA LEU A 71 6.97 1.61 -4.36
C LEU A 71 7.61 1.44 -5.74
N LYS A 72 8.93 1.15 -5.80
CA LYS A 72 9.61 0.86 -7.07
C LYS A 72 9.10 -0.45 -7.70
N LYS A 73 8.91 -1.51 -6.90
CA LYS A 73 8.36 -2.81 -7.34
C LYS A 73 6.87 -2.74 -7.74
N SER A 74 6.15 -1.72 -7.28
CA SER A 74 4.71 -1.56 -7.52
C SER A 74 4.38 -0.62 -8.67
N ARG A 75 5.40 -0.18 -9.42
CA ARG A 75 5.18 0.51 -10.70
C ARG A 75 4.56 -0.49 -11.67
N GLY A 76 3.50 -0.04 -12.35
CA GLY A 76 2.86 -0.77 -13.45
C GLY A 76 3.58 -0.57 -14.76
#